data_AF-A0A268RVW3-F1
#
_entry.id   AF-A0A268RVW3-F1
#
_cell.length_a   1.000
_cell.length_b   1.000
_cell.length_c   1.000
_cell.angle_alpha   90.00
_cell.angle_beta   90.00
_cell.angle_gamma   90.00
#
_symmetry.space_group_name_H-M   'P 1'
#
loop_
_entity.id
_entity.type
_entity.pdbx_description
1 polymer ?
#
loop_
_entity_poly.entity_id
_entity_poly.type
_entity_poly.pdbx_seq_one_letter_code
_entity_poly.pdbx_strand_id
1 'polypeptide(L)'
;MNKPKHYDPHIDPIAYMKVNMSRGNYEGFLIGNVLKYITRYPKKNGLEDLKKAKDYIEKAIELYEEEEEGKGKQDNHHNWVCPRCKKSNSHKIPRGSIFTIFNCSYCSTPVMAKFK
;
A
#
# COMPACT_ATOMS: atom_id res chain seq x y z
N MET A 1 6.42 -14.05 -20.79
CA MET A 1 6.96 -15.31 -20.24
C MET A 1 6.62 -16.48 -21.16
N ASN A 2 7.60 -17.27 -21.59
CA ASN A 2 7.35 -18.53 -22.29
C ASN A 2 7.10 -19.64 -21.25
N LYS A 3 5.91 -20.25 -21.27
CA LYS A 3 5.53 -21.35 -20.38
C LYS A 3 6.04 -22.69 -20.96
N PRO A 4 6.74 -23.54 -20.20
CA PRO A 4 7.18 -24.84 -20.70
C PRO A 4 6.00 -25.81 -20.86
N LYS A 5 6.08 -26.75 -21.82
CA LYS A 5 5.01 -27.64 -22.32
C LYS A 5 4.28 -28.52 -21.28
N HIS A 6 4.78 -28.63 -20.06
CA HIS A 6 4.26 -29.53 -19.01
C HIS A 6 3.35 -28.84 -17.97
N TYR A 7 3.09 -27.53 -18.13
CA TYR A 7 2.06 -26.87 -17.33
C TYR A 7 0.73 -26.95 -18.07
N ASP A 8 -0.29 -27.43 -17.35
CA ASP A 8 -1.68 -27.34 -17.79
C ASP A 8 -1.99 -25.86 -18.15
N PRO A 9 -2.38 -25.56 -19.41
CA PRO A 9 -2.57 -24.19 -19.86
C PRO A 9 -3.71 -23.46 -19.14
N HIS A 10 -4.58 -24.18 -18.42
CA HIS A 10 -5.79 -23.61 -17.84
C HIS A 10 -5.58 -22.84 -16.54
N ILE A 11 -4.48 -23.06 -15.81
CA ILE A 11 -4.26 -22.39 -14.52
C ILE A 11 -2.90 -21.67 -14.55
N ASP A 12 -2.94 -20.34 -14.54
CA ASP A 12 -1.74 -19.54 -14.34
C ASP A 12 -1.31 -19.61 -12.87
N PRO A 13 -0.10 -20.14 -12.55
CA PRO A 13 0.29 -20.34 -11.15
C PRO A 13 0.33 -19.03 -10.35
N ILE A 14 0.71 -17.92 -10.98
CA ILE A 14 0.75 -16.61 -10.33
C ILE A 14 -0.67 -16.15 -9.97
N ALA A 15 -1.62 -16.25 -10.92
CA ALA A 15 -3.02 -15.96 -10.65
C ALA A 15 -3.61 -16.87 -9.57
N TYR A 16 -3.29 -18.17 -9.59
CA TYR A 16 -3.72 -19.11 -8.56
C TYR A 16 -3.21 -18.70 -7.17
N MET A 17 -1.93 -18.33 -7.05
CA MET A 17 -1.38 -17.84 -5.77
C MET A 17 -2.05 -16.53 -5.33
N LYS A 18 -2.29 -15.58 -6.24
CA LYS A 18 -2.95 -14.30 -5.92
C LYS A 18 -4.35 -14.50 -5.33
N VAL A 19 -5.09 -15.51 -5.79
CA VAL A 19 -6.46 -15.82 -5.32
C VAL A 19 -6.47 -16.62 -4.02
N ASN A 20 -5.49 -17.51 -3.81
CA ASN A 20 -5.50 -18.46 -2.69
C ASN A 20 -4.63 -18.03 -1.49
N MET A 21 -3.88 -16.95 -1.58
CA MET A 21 -3.03 -16.45 -0.49
C MET A 21 -3.60 -15.18 0.12
N SER A 22 -3.30 -14.94 1.42
CA SER A 22 -3.44 -13.61 1.99
C SER A 22 -2.53 -12.62 1.25
N ARG A 23 -2.87 -11.34 1.28
CA ARG A 23 -2.08 -10.28 0.63
C ARG A 23 -0.60 -10.32 1.02
N GLY A 24 -0.29 -10.38 2.32
CA GLY A 24 1.09 -10.46 2.81
C GLY A 24 1.80 -11.75 2.40
N ASN A 25 1.09 -12.88 2.31
CA ASN A 25 1.68 -14.14 1.82
C ASN A 25 1.99 -14.07 0.32
N TYR A 26 1.10 -13.46 -0.47
CA TYR A 26 1.31 -13.25 -1.90
C TYR A 26 2.48 -12.28 -2.15
N GLU A 27 2.56 -11.17 -1.41
CA GLU A 27 3.71 -10.27 -1.43
C GLU A 27 5.01 -11.01 -1.11
N GLY A 28 5.03 -11.79 -0.02
CA GLY A 28 6.18 -12.63 0.35
C GLY A 28 6.59 -13.62 -0.75
N PHE A 29 5.61 -14.22 -1.45
CA PHE A 29 5.87 -15.08 -2.61
C PHE A 29 6.54 -14.31 -3.77
N LEU A 30 6.09 -13.09 -4.07
CA LEU A 30 6.70 -12.25 -5.11
C LEU A 30 8.14 -11.89 -4.74
N ILE A 31 8.37 -11.38 -3.52
CA ILE A 31 9.70 -11.00 -3.02
C ILE A 31 10.65 -12.21 -2.98
N GLY A 32 10.16 -13.37 -2.53
CA GLY A 32 10.94 -14.60 -2.54
C GLY A 32 11.39 -15.01 -3.95
N ASN A 33 10.55 -14.82 -4.96
CA ASN A 33 10.95 -15.07 -6.36
C ASN A 33 11.97 -14.04 -6.85
N VAL A 34 11.83 -12.76 -6.52
CA VAL A 34 12.85 -11.74 -6.83
C VAL A 34 14.21 -12.16 -6.26
N LEU A 35 14.28 -12.49 -4.97
CA LEU A 35 15.51 -12.95 -4.32
C LEU A 35 16.08 -14.21 -4.97
N LYS A 36 15.24 -15.19 -5.29
CA LYS A 36 15.64 -16.42 -5.99
C LYS A 36 16.31 -16.10 -7.33
N TYR A 37 15.73 -15.22 -8.14
CA TYR A 37 16.29 -14.93 -9.47
C TYR A 37 17.53 -14.03 -9.39
N ILE A 38 17.58 -13.06 -8.47
CA ILE A 38 18.77 -12.23 -8.23
C ILE A 38 19.94 -13.06 -7.70
N THR A 39 19.70 -14.06 -6.84
CA THR A 39 20.80 -14.91 -6.34
C THR A 39 21.24 -15.99 -7.33
N ARG A 40 20.34 -16.39 -8.24
CA ARG A 40 20.58 -17.47 -9.20
C ARG A 40 21.19 -17.01 -10.53
N TYR A 41 20.94 -15.78 -10.96
CA TYR A 41 21.36 -15.34 -12.30
C TYR A 41 22.86 -15.56 -12.62
N PRO A 42 23.83 -15.33 -11.71
CA PRO A 42 25.24 -15.49 -12.09
C PRO A 42 25.63 -16.96 -12.24
N LYS A 43 24.81 -17.89 -11.74
CA LYS A 43 25.10 -19.33 -11.70
C LYS A 43 24.31 -20.15 -12.73
N LYS A 44 23.24 -19.61 -13.32
CA LYS A 44 22.31 -20.41 -14.14
C LYS A 44 21.90 -19.76 -15.45
N ASN A 45 20.93 -18.83 -15.43
CA ASN A 45 20.27 -18.36 -16.66
C ASN A 45 20.61 -16.89 -16.99
N GLY A 46 21.52 -16.24 -16.25
CA GLY A 46 21.98 -14.88 -16.53
C GLY A 46 20.85 -13.88 -16.75
N LEU A 47 20.83 -13.24 -17.92
CA LEU A 47 19.85 -12.23 -18.28
C LEU A 47 18.38 -12.68 -18.16
N GLU A 48 18.07 -13.96 -18.42
CA GLU A 48 16.69 -14.45 -18.32
C GLU A 48 16.19 -14.42 -16.87
N ASP A 49 17.05 -14.71 -15.90
CA ASP A 49 16.71 -14.62 -14.49
C ASP A 49 16.54 -13.16 -14.06
N LEU A 50 17.39 -12.24 -14.54
CA LEU A 50 17.21 -10.81 -14.28
C LEU A 50 15.87 -10.29 -14.83
N LYS A 51 15.45 -10.74 -16.02
CA LYS A 51 14.13 -10.41 -16.58
C LYS A 51 12.99 -10.96 -15.71
N LYS A 52 13.11 -12.18 -15.20
CA LYS A 52 12.13 -12.74 -14.26
C LYS A 52 12.07 -11.95 -12.96
N ALA A 53 13.23 -11.59 -12.39
CA ALA A 53 13.28 -10.76 -11.19
C ALA A 53 12.55 -9.43 -11.42
N LYS A 54 12.76 -8.80 -12.58
CA LYS A 54 12.05 -7.59 -13.01
C LYS A 54 10.51 -7.80 -13.02
N ASP A 55 10.04 -8.86 -13.68
CA ASP A 55 8.59 -9.14 -13.75
C ASP A 55 7.96 -9.33 -12.35
N TYR A 56 8.68 -9.98 -11.42
CA TYR A 56 8.18 -10.20 -10.06
C TYR A 56 8.20 -8.93 -9.20
N ILE A 57 9.21 -8.07 -9.34
CA ILE A 57 9.25 -6.81 -8.58
C ILE A 57 8.21 -5.81 -9.10
N GLU A 58 7.96 -5.77 -10.41
CA GLU A 58 6.87 -4.94 -10.98
C GLU A 58 5.52 -5.33 -10.39
N LYS A 59 5.23 -6.63 -10.25
CA LYS A 59 4.00 -7.11 -9.58
C LYS A 59 3.91 -6.75 -8.10
N ALA A 60 5.04 -6.72 -7.41
CA ALA A 60 5.07 -6.32 -6.01
C ALA A 60 4.82 -4.81 -5.86
N ILE A 61 5.34 -4.00 -6.79
CA ILE A 61 5.07 -2.56 -6.88
C ILE A 61 3.59 -2.32 -7.16
N GLU A 62 3.01 -2.97 -8.18
CA GLU A 62 1.57 -2.89 -8.49
C GLU A 62 0.73 -3.21 -7.25
N LEU A 63 1.07 -4.29 -6.55
CA LEU A 63 0.37 -4.68 -5.33
C LEU A 63 0.45 -3.57 -4.27
N TYR A 64 1.62 -2.96 -4.07
CA TYR A 64 1.82 -1.88 -3.10
C TYR A 64 1.07 -0.60 -3.49
N GLU A 65 1.09 -0.23 -4.77
CA GLU A 65 0.34 0.92 -5.30
C GLU A 65 -1.16 0.74 -5.12
N GLU A 66 -1.72 -0.46 -5.38
CA GLU A 66 -3.12 -0.80 -5.08
C GLU A 66 -3.46 -0.55 -3.59
N GLU A 67 -2.49 -0.75 -2.67
CA GLU A 67 -2.67 -0.44 -1.25
C GLU A 67 -2.74 1.06 -0.97
N GLU A 68 -1.81 1.81 -1.55
CA GLU A 68 -1.68 3.24 -1.32
C GLU A 68 -2.84 4.01 -1.98
N GLU A 69 -3.33 3.53 -3.13
CA GLU A 69 -4.56 4.02 -3.77
C GLU A 69 -5.80 3.66 -2.95
N GLY A 70 -5.86 2.46 -2.37
CA GLY A 70 -6.91 2.07 -1.42
C GLY A 70 -6.89 2.86 -0.11
N LYS A 71 -5.75 3.46 0.25
CA LYS A 71 -5.59 4.44 1.34
C LYS A 71 -5.90 5.88 0.89
N GLY A 72 -6.36 6.07 -0.35
CA GLY A 72 -6.61 7.35 -0.98
C GLY A 72 -7.92 8.03 -0.57
N LYS A 73 -7.78 9.12 0.20
CA LYS A 73 -8.75 10.21 0.46
C LYS A 73 -9.86 9.91 1.47
N GLN A 74 -9.50 9.67 2.73
CA GLN A 74 -10.34 10.23 3.79
C GLN A 74 -10.09 11.75 3.81
N ASP A 75 -11.14 12.51 3.57
CA ASP A 75 -11.24 13.93 3.84
C ASP A 75 -11.18 14.12 5.36
N ASN A 76 -9.96 14.21 5.89
CA ASN A 76 -9.73 14.32 7.34
C ASN A 76 -10.09 15.70 7.91
N HIS A 77 -11.14 16.37 7.42
CA HIS A 77 -11.59 17.64 7.98
C HIS A 77 -12.48 17.37 9.19
N HIS A 78 -11.97 17.70 10.38
CA HIS A 78 -12.77 17.72 11.58
C HIS A 78 -13.56 19.03 11.65
N ASN A 79 -14.89 18.91 11.51
CA ASN A 79 -15.81 20.02 11.72
C ASN A 79 -16.20 20.10 13.20
N TRP A 80 -16.13 21.29 13.78
CA TRP A 80 -16.43 21.50 15.20
C TRP A 80 -16.95 22.91 15.48
N VAL A 81 -17.60 23.07 16.63
CA VAL A 81 -18.12 24.36 17.10
C VAL A 81 -17.26 24.88 18.23
N CYS A 82 -16.78 26.12 18.11
CA CYS A 82 -15.91 26.71 19.12
C CYS A 82 -16.63 26.87 20.48
N PRO A 83 -16.08 26.37 21.60
CA PRO A 83 -16.73 26.50 22.90
C PRO A 83 -16.81 27.96 23.35
N ARG A 84 -15.87 28.82 22.91
CA ARG A 84 -15.80 30.25 23.21
C ARG A 84 -16.72 31.08 22.31
N CYS A 85 -16.51 31.08 20.98
CA CYS A 85 -17.23 31.98 20.07
C CYS A 85 -18.43 31.35 19.35
N LYS A 86 -18.70 30.06 19.57
CA LYS A 86 -19.82 29.29 18.96
C LYS A 86 -19.85 29.25 17.43
N LYS A 87 -18.79 29.69 16.75
CA LYS A 87 -18.67 29.60 15.28
C LYS A 87 -18.22 28.20 14.86
N SER A 88 -18.72 27.75 13.71
CA SER A 88 -18.27 26.54 13.04
C SER A 88 -16.83 26.73 12.55
N ASN A 89 -16.02 25.69 12.68
CA ASN A 89 -14.63 25.65 12.23
C ASN A 89 -14.38 24.29 11.59
N SER A 90 -13.38 24.24 10.71
CA SER A 90 -12.86 23.00 10.15
C SER A 90 -11.34 22.96 10.32
N HIS A 91 -10.80 21.78 10.58
CA HIS A 91 -9.36 21.59 10.67
C HIS A 91 -8.95 20.28 10.02
N LYS A 92 -7.89 20.31 9.23
CA LYS A 92 -7.35 19.12 8.57
C LYS A 92 -6.52 18.30 9.57
N ILE A 93 -6.93 17.08 9.86
CA ILE A 93 -6.21 16.17 10.74
C ILE A 93 -5.01 15.58 9.97
N PRO A 94 -3.77 15.72 10.46
CA PRO A 94 -2.62 15.06 9.87
C PRO A 94 -2.77 13.53 9.94
N ARG A 95 -2.38 12.82 8.88
CA ARG A 95 -2.52 11.35 8.83
C ARG A 95 -1.84 10.68 10.03
N GLY A 96 -2.52 9.69 10.62
CA GLY A 96 -1.99 8.93 11.77
C GLY A 96 -1.99 9.68 13.11
N SER A 97 -2.58 10.88 13.18
CA SER A 97 -2.66 11.64 14.44
C SER A 97 -3.76 11.11 15.36
N ILE A 98 -3.39 10.68 16.57
CA ILE A 98 -4.33 10.25 17.62
C ILE A 98 -4.94 11.47 18.35
N PHE A 99 -4.23 12.60 18.33
CA PHE A 99 -4.74 13.86 18.84
C PHE A 99 -4.11 15.03 18.08
N THR A 100 -4.77 16.18 18.10
CA THR A 100 -4.22 17.45 17.58
C THR A 100 -4.75 18.62 18.40
N ILE A 101 -3.90 19.63 18.60
CA ILE A 101 -4.29 20.92 19.15
C ILE A 101 -4.40 21.91 17.99
N PHE A 102 -5.53 22.58 17.87
CA PHE A 102 -5.75 23.62 16.86
C PHE A 102 -6.45 24.82 17.46
N ASN A 103 -6.28 25.98 16.82
CA ASN A 103 -6.88 27.23 17.24
C ASN A 103 -8.14 27.52 16.43
N CYS A 104 -9.17 28.06 17.08
CA CYS A 104 -10.33 28.61 16.37
C CYS A 104 -9.90 29.76 15.45
N SER A 105 -10.29 29.72 14.17
CA SER A 105 -9.95 30.75 13.18
C SER A 105 -10.54 32.12 13.47
N TYR A 106 -11.52 32.21 14.38
CA TYR A 106 -12.21 33.46 14.71
C TYR A 106 -11.81 34.09 16.04
N CYS A 107 -11.38 33.30 17.01
CA CYS A 107 -11.10 33.79 18.37
C CYS A 107 -9.82 33.22 18.99
N SER A 108 -9.04 32.49 18.19
CA SER A 108 -7.75 31.89 18.56
C SER A 108 -7.78 31.00 19.80
N THR A 109 -8.96 30.52 20.21
CA THR A 109 -9.09 29.61 21.35
C THR A 109 -8.47 28.27 20.99
N PRO A 110 -7.50 27.76 21.77
CA PRO A 110 -6.92 26.44 21.54
C PRO A 110 -7.91 25.36 21.94
N VAL A 111 -8.00 24.32 21.14
CA VAL A 111 -8.82 23.13 21.40
C VAL A 111 -8.02 21.89 21.07
N MET A 112 -8.03 20.93 22.00
CA MET A 112 -7.47 19.61 21.81
C MET A 112 -8.59 18.66 21.36
N ALA A 113 -8.45 18.07 20.18
CA ALA A 113 -9.32 16.99 19.72
C ALA A 113 -8.54 15.67 19.73
N LYS A 114 -9.20 14.61 20.20
CA LYS A 114 -8.71 13.23 20.10
C LYS A 114 -9.47 12.53 18.98
N PHE A 115 -8.74 11.82 18.14
CA PHE A 115 -9.26 11.04 17.03
C PHE A 115 -9.10 9.55 17.39
N LYS A 116 -10.11 8.74 17.05
CA LYS A 116 -10.09 7.29 17.28
C LYS A 116 -9.35 6.60 16.14
#